data_AF-C8X561-F1
#
_entry.id   AF-C8X561-F1
#
_cell.length_a   1.000
_cell.length_b   1.000
_cell.length_c   1.000
_cell.angle_alpha   90.00
_cell.angle_beta   90.00
_cell.angle_gamma   90.00
#
_symmetry.space_group_name_H-M   'P 1'
#
loop_
_entity.id
_entity.type
_entity.pdbx_description
1 polymer ?
#
loop_
_entity_poly.entity_id
_entity_poly.type
_entity_poly.pdbx_seq_one_letter_code
_entity_poly.pdbx_strand_id
1 'polypeptide(L)' 'MSEKEQVPTKQLTLRLPLDTHRKLKILSACTGKSMKTLLVECINDKLQECLEQELSDHPLRR' A
#
# COMPACT_ATOMS: atom_id res chain seq x y z
N MET A 1 -18.67 4.42 -24.67
CA MET A 1 -17.55 4.77 -23.78
C MET A 1 -17.77 3.99 -22.49
N SER A 2 -16.88 3.06 -22.15
CA SER A 2 -17.09 2.17 -21.00
C SER A 2 -17.04 2.96 -19.69
N GLU A 3 -18.17 3.00 -18.99
CA GLU A 3 -18.24 3.46 -17.60
C GLU A 3 -17.28 2.61 -16.76
N LYS A 4 -16.25 3.24 -16.19
CA LYS A 4 -15.43 2.60 -15.18
C LYS A 4 -16.30 2.44 -13.94
N GLU A 5 -16.75 1.22 -13.72
CA GLU A 5 -17.47 0.80 -12.52
C GLU A 5 -16.69 1.30 -11.28
N GLN A 6 -17.23 2.31 -10.60
CA GLN A 6 -16.61 2.86 -9.39
C GLN A 6 -16.82 1.85 -8.26
N VAL A 7 -15.83 0.97 -8.08
CA VAL A 7 -15.82 0.02 -6.96
C VAL A 7 -15.82 0.85 -5.66
N PRO A 8 -16.78 0.65 -4.75
CA PRO A 8 -16.84 1.42 -3.51
C PRO A 8 -15.58 1.14 -2.69
N THR A 9 -14.79 2.19 -2.43
CA THR A 9 -13.56 2.08 -1.64
C THR A 9 -13.92 1.89 -0.17
N LYS A 10 -13.57 0.73 0.39
CA LYS A 10 -13.70 0.47 1.83
C LYS A 10 -12.75 1.39 2.60
N GLN A 11 -13.24 2.04 3.64
CA GLN A 11 -12.41 2.85 4.53
C GLN A 11 -11.68 1.94 5.52
N LEU A 12 -10.37 2.14 5.65
CA LEU A 12 -9.54 1.49 6.65
C LEU A 12 -9.11 2.49 7.71
N THR A 13 -9.23 2.10 8.98
CA THR A 13 -8.77 2.89 10.12
C THR A 13 -7.61 2.14 10.77
N LEU A 14 -6.45 2.79 10.86
CA LEU A 14 -5.22 2.20 11.36
C LEU A 14 -4.77 2.92 12.63
N ARG A 15 -4.33 2.16 13.62
CA ARG A 15 -3.63 2.70 14.80
C ARG A 15 -2.14 2.52 14.58
N LEU A 16 -1.41 3.64 14.48
CA LEU A 16 0.04 3.64 14.28
C LEU A 16 0.74 4.00 15.59
N PRO A 17 1.89 3.37 15.91
CA PRO A 17 2.76 3.83 16.98
C PRO A 17 3.17 5.28 16.76
N LEU A 18 3.38 6.02 17.86
CA LEU A 18 3.68 7.46 17.81
C LEU A 18 4.93 7.75 16.98
N ASP A 19 5.99 6.97 17.15
CA ASP A 19 7.23 7.10 16.39
C ASP A 19 7.02 6.90 14.89
N THR A 20 6.23 5.88 14.50
CA THR A 20 5.89 5.62 13.10
C THR A 20 5.11 6.78 12.51
N HIS A 21 4.12 7.30 13.24
CA HIS A 21 3.35 8.47 12.80
C HIS A 21 4.24 9.70 12.61
N ARG A 22 5.19 9.96 13.54
CA ARG A 22 6.14 11.07 13.43
C ARG A 22 7.05 10.94 12.22
N LYS A 23 7.61 9.75 11.99
CA LYS A 23 8.44 9.46 10.80
C LYS A 23 7.65 9.65 9.51
N LEU A 24 6.40 9.20 9.46
CA LEU A 24 5.53 9.36 8.29
C LEU A 24 5.23 10.84 8.00
N LYS A 25 5.04 11.65 9.05
CA LYS A 25 4.84 13.10 8.91
C LYS A 25 6.08 13.80 8.34
N ILE A 26 7.27 13.40 8.76
CA ILE A 26 8.55 13.91 8.21
C ILE A 26 8.66 13.51 6.73
N LEU A 27 8.42 12.24 6.39
CA LEU A 27 8.45 11.75 5.01
C LEU A 27 7.46 12.48 4.11
N SER A 28 6.25 12.78 4.62
CA SER A 28 5.25 13.58 3.90
C SER A 28 5.78 14.98 3.59
N ALA A 29 6.44 15.64 4.54
CA ALA A 29 7.04 16.96 4.32
C ALA A 29 8.21 16.92 3.31
N CYS A 30 9.06 15.89 3.37
CA CYS A 30 10.20 15.75 2.46
C CYS A 30 9.79 15.42 1.02
N THR A 31 8.73 14.61 0.84
CA THR A 31 8.30 14.13 -0.49
C THR A 31 7.24 15.00 -1.15
N GLY A 32 6.62 15.92 -0.38
CA GLY A 32 5.44 16.67 -0.83
C GLY A 32 4.18 15.82 -1.02
N LYS A 33 4.23 14.53 -0.66
CA LYS A 33 3.10 13.61 -0.76
C LYS A 33 2.29 13.61 0.53
N SER A 34 1.01 13.32 0.43
CA SER A 34 0.16 13.13 1.61
C SER A 34 0.54 11.84 2.36
N MET A 35 0.35 11.82 3.68
CA MET A 35 0.51 10.60 4.49
C MET A 35 -0.32 9.42 3.96
N LYS A 36 -1.53 9.70 3.42
CA LYS A 36 -2.39 8.69 2.80
C LYS A 36 -1.72 8.06 1.58
N THR A 37 -1.17 8.88 0.70
CA THR A 37 -0.46 8.41 -0.52
C THR A 37 0.71 7.52 -0.14
N LEU A 38 1.54 7.96 0.81
CA LEU A 38 2.69 7.19 1.28
C LEU A 38 2.30 5.84 1.90
N LEU A 39 1.19 5.79 2.65
CA LEU A 39 0.68 4.54 3.21
C LEU A 39 0.19 3.59 2.13
N VAL A 40 -0.53 4.09 1.13
CA VAL A 40 -1.03 3.27 0.01
C VAL A 40 0.13 2.73 -0.81
N GLU A 41 1.14 3.54 -1.11
CA GLU A 41 2.37 3.10 -1.80
C GLU A 41 3.05 1.96 -1.03
N CYS A 42 3.28 2.15 0.28
CA CYS A 42 3.90 1.13 1.13
C CYS A 42 3.09 -0.19 1.19
N ILE A 43 1.75 -0.11 1.25
CA ILE A 43 0.89 -1.29 1.22
C ILE A 43 0.99 -1.99 -0.14
N ASN A 44 0.97 -1.25 -1.23
CA ASN A 44 1.06 -1.82 -2.57
C ASN A 44 2.42 -2.48 -2.82
N ASP A 45 3.52 -1.83 -2.42
CA ASP A 45 4.87 -2.40 -2.49
C ASP A 45 4.90 -3.72 -1.73
N LYS A 46 4.32 -3.76 -0.52
CA LYS A 46 4.32 -4.99 0.28
C LYS A 46 3.45 -6.09 -0.30
N LEU A 47 2.29 -5.74 -0.88
CA LEU A 47 1.43 -6.70 -1.57
C LEU A 47 2.13 -7.28 -2.79
N GLN A 48 2.88 -6.46 -3.54
CA GLN A 48 3.66 -6.92 -4.68
C GLN A 48 4.75 -7.90 -4.24
N GLU A 49 5.51 -7.58 -3.18
CA GLU A 49 6.51 -8.51 -2.62
C GLU A 49 5.88 -9.85 -2.23
N CYS A 50 4.72 -9.85 -1.58
CA CYS A 50 4.03 -11.08 -1.20
C CYS A 50 3.58 -11.88 -2.44
N LEU A 51 3.04 -11.21 -3.46
CA LEU A 51 2.62 -11.86 -4.70
C LEU A 51 3.80 -12.50 -5.44
N GLU A 52 4.94 -11.82 -5.50
CA GLU A 52 6.18 -12.32 -6.10
C GLU A 52 6.74 -13.53 -5.34
N GLN A 53 6.60 -13.54 -4.01
CA GLN A 53 6.95 -14.69 -3.17
C GLN A 53 6.06 -15.90 -3.46
N GLU A 54 4.74 -15.72 -3.55
CA GLU A 54 3.79 -16.80 -3.87
C GLU A 54 4.02 -17.39 -5.28
N LEU A 55 4.38 -16.55 -6.26
CA LEU A 55 4.77 -17.00 -7.62
C LEU A 55 6.08 -17.79 -7.63
N SER A 56 6.99 -17.50 -6.70
CA SER A 56 8.28 -18.19 -6.58
C SER A 56 8.17 -19.54 -5.86
N ASP A 57 7.16 -19.70 -4.98
CA ASP A 57 6.92 -20.93 -4.20
C ASP A 57 6.15 -22.02 -4.99
N HIS A 58 5.70 -21.74 -6.21
CA HIS A 58 5.09 -22.74 -7.10
C HIS A 58 6.06 -23.19 -8.22
N PRO A 59 6.90 -24.22 -7.98
CA PRO A 59 7.55 -24.91 -9.09
C PRO A 59 6.47 -25.67 -9.85
N LEU A 60 6.18 -25.23 -11.07
CA LEU A 60 5.62 -26.00 -12.18
C LEU A 60 4.91 -27.31 -11.75
N ARG A 61 3.59 -27.26 -11.53
CA ARG A 61 2.77 -28.46 -11.70
C ARG A 61 2.94 -28.89 -13.16
N ARG A 62 3.76 -29.92 -13.36
CA ARG A 62 3.91 -30.68 -14.61
C ARG A 62 2.57 -31.09 -15.18
#